data_AF-V4JCC8-F1
#
_entry.id   AF-V4JCC8-F1
#
_cell.length_a   1.000
_cell.length_b   1.000
_cell.length_c   1.000
_cell.angle_alpha   90.00
_cell.angle_beta   90.00
_cell.angle_gamma   90.00
#
_symmetry.space_group_name_H-M   'P 1'
#
loop_
_entity.id
_entity.type
_entity.pdbx_description
1 polymer ?
#
loop_
_entity_poly.entity_id
_entity_poly.type
_entity_poly.pdbx_seq_one_letter_code
_entity_poly.pdbx_strand_id
1 'polypeptide(L)' 'MSFREDDCRVREANARENLAVLRHIAITRLKQDRAKLGIKTKRLKAGWSDSHLGELHFQPPKPIRKNPH' A
#
# COMPACT_ATOMS: atom_id res chain seq x y z
N MET A 1 -7.99 -10.82 4.98
CA MET A 1 -7.13 -10.77 6.18
C MET A 1 -6.31 -9.48 6.21
N SER A 2 -6.64 -8.63 7.17
CA SER A 2 -6.02 -7.36 7.57
C SER A 2 -4.54 -7.57 7.96
N PHE A 3 -3.70 -6.51 7.95
CA PHE A 3 -2.43 -6.49 8.70
C PHE A 3 -2.71 -7.08 10.08
N ARG A 4 -1.79 -7.90 10.55
CA ARG A 4 -1.80 -8.49 11.89
C ARG A 4 -1.51 -7.39 12.93
N GLU A 5 -2.42 -6.44 13.07
CA GLU A 5 -2.32 -5.32 14.02
C GLU A 5 -2.26 -5.82 15.47
N ASP A 6 -2.81 -7.01 15.74
CA ASP A 6 -2.77 -7.64 17.07
C ASP A 6 -1.38 -8.17 17.48
N ASP A 7 -0.46 -8.42 16.54
CA ASP A 7 0.90 -8.90 16.86
C ASP A 7 1.84 -7.75 17.25
N CYS A 8 1.53 -6.51 16.85
CA CYS A 8 2.29 -5.34 17.26
C CYS A 8 1.76 -4.87 18.60
N ARG A 9 2.43 -5.27 19.68
CA ARG A 9 2.22 -4.79 21.05
C ARG A 9 2.65 -3.32 21.18
N VAL A 10 2.00 -2.45 20.42
CA VAL A 10 2.25 -1.02 20.37
C VAL A 10 1.62 -0.40 21.63
N ARG A 11 2.39 -0.41 22.72
CA ARG A 11 1.97 0.11 24.03
C ARG A 11 1.80 1.64 24.07
N GLU A 12 2.22 2.34 23.02
CA GLU A 12 1.99 3.78 22.86
C GLU A 12 0.78 4.04 21.96
N ALA A 13 -0.24 4.72 22.48
CA ALA A 13 -1.44 5.10 21.71
C ALA A 13 -1.10 5.81 20.39
N ASN A 14 -0.07 6.67 20.41
CA ASN A 14 0.40 7.43 19.25
C ASN A 14 0.91 6.53 18.12
N ALA A 15 1.58 5.43 18.46
CA ALA A 15 2.17 4.56 17.46
C ALA A 15 1.11 3.68 16.75
N ARG A 16 -0.05 3.41 17.38
CA ARG A 16 -1.18 2.75 16.69
C ARG A 16 -1.80 3.66 15.64
N GLU A 17 -2.03 4.92 15.99
CA GLU A 17 -2.59 5.90 15.06
C GLU A 17 -1.63 6.18 13.89
N ASN A 18 -0.35 6.39 14.19
CA ASN A 18 0.69 6.57 13.18
C ASN A 18 0.76 5.36 12.22
N LEU A 19 0.68 4.13 12.75
CA LEU A 19 0.67 2.92 11.92
C LEU A 19 -0.59 2.83 11.04
N ALA A 20 -1.76 3.20 11.56
CA ALA A 20 -3.00 3.23 10.80
C ALA A 20 -2.93 4.23 9.63
N VAL A 21 -2.37 5.42 9.88
CA VAL A 21 -2.14 6.45 8.85
C VAL A 21 -1.17 5.94 7.78
N LEU A 22 -0.01 5.39 8.18
CA LEU A 22 0.98 4.82 7.26
C LEU A 22 0.37 3.71 6.38
N ARG A 23 -0.44 2.85 6.99
CA ARG A 23 -1.15 1.79 6.30
C ARG A 23 -2.14 2.34 5.28
N HIS A 24 -2.85 3.41 5.63
CA HIS A 24 -3.80 4.04 4.73
C HIS A 24 -3.09 4.67 3.51
N ILE A 25 -1.96 5.34 3.74
CA ILE A 25 -1.10 5.89 2.69
C ILE A 25 -0.60 4.77 1.76
N ALA A 26 -0.07 3.68 2.32
CA ALA A 26 0.41 2.54 1.55
C ALA A 26 -0.70 1.89 0.69
N ILE A 27 -1.91 1.72 1.25
CA ILE A 27 -3.05 1.15 0.50
C ILE A 27 -3.47 2.09 -0.64
N THR A 28 -3.59 3.39 -0.37
CA THR A 28 -3.93 4.38 -1.40
C THR A 28 -2.92 4.36 -2.53
N ARG A 29 -1.63 4.21 -2.21
CA ARG A 29 -0.57 4.09 -3.20
C ARG A 29 -0.69 2.83 -4.03
N LEU A 30 -0.90 1.67 -3.41
CA LEU A 30 -1.08 0.38 -4.11
C LEU A 30 -2.34 0.37 -5.00
N LYS A 31 -3.39 1.13 -4.65
CA LYS A 31 -4.58 1.29 -5.50
C LYS A 31 -4.27 2.06 -6.79
N GLN A 32 -3.32 2.99 -6.75
CA GLN A 32 -2.90 3.79 -7.91
C GLN A 32 -1.82 3.11 -8.77
N ASP A 33 -1.30 1.95 -8.32
CA ASP A 33 -0.32 1.17 -9.07
C ASP A 33 -0.90 0.59 -10.39
N ARG A 34 -0.08 0.59 -11.44
CA ARG A 34 -0.38 0.13 -12.80
C ARG A 34 -0.70 -1.35 -12.89
N ALA A 35 -0.18 -2.17 -11.98
CA ALA A 35 -0.38 -3.61 -12.07
C ALA A 35 -1.87 -3.95 -11.95
N LYS A 36 -2.40 -4.79 -12.85
CA LYS A 36 -3.77 -5.34 -12.76
C LYS A 36 -3.81 -6.51 -11.77
N LEU A 37 -3.22 -6.31 -10.60
CA LEU A 37 -3.08 -7.32 -9.55
C LEU A 37 -3.92 -6.92 -8.34
N GLY A 38 -4.40 -7.91 -7.59
CA GLY A 38 -5.06 -7.66 -6.31
C GLY A 38 -4.11 -6.97 -5.33
N ILE A 39 -4.67 -6.17 -4.40
CA ILE A 39 -3.90 -5.36 -3.43
C ILE A 39 -2.89 -6.22 -2.63
N LYS A 40 -3.27 -7.46 -2.27
CA LYS A 40 -2.39 -8.40 -1.57
C LYS A 40 -1.16 -8.78 -2.42
N THR A 41 -1.37 -9.07 -3.70
CA THR A 41 -0.30 -9.46 -4.63
C THR A 41 0.61 -8.28 -4.95
N LYS A 42 0.05 -7.07 -5.11
CA LYS A 42 0.85 -5.84 -5.26
C LYS A 42 1.75 -5.59 -4.04
N ARG A 43 1.21 -5.75 -2.83
CA ARG A 43 1.98 -5.62 -1.59
C ARG A 43 3.12 -6.64 -1.50
N LEU A 44 2.85 -7.90 -1.86
CA LEU A 44 3.89 -8.93 -1.93
C LEU A 44 4.95 -8.57 -2.97
N LYS A 45 4.54 -8.19 -4.18
CA LYS A 45 5.47 -7.79 -5.24
C LYS A 45 6.35 -6.60 -4.82
N ALA A 46 5.78 -5.60 -4.15
CA ALA A 46 6.53 -4.46 -3.62
C ALA A 46 7.53 -4.87 -2.54
N GLY A 47 7.25 -5.92 -1.76
CA GLY A 47 8.20 -6.44 -0.75
C GLY A 47 9.29 -7.37 -1.32
N TRP A 48 9.17 -7.81 -2.57
CA TRP A 48 10.07 -8.81 -3.19
C TRP A 48 10.88 -8.24 -4.36
N SER A 49 10.52 -7.06 -4.86
CA SER A 49 11.11 -6.47 -6.06
C SER A 49 11.40 -4.99 -5.84
N ASP A 50 12.68 -4.67 -5.66
CA ASP A 50 13.16 -3.29 -5.51
C ASP A 50 12.86 -2.43 -6.75
N SER A 51 12.86 -3.03 -7.94
CA SER A 51 12.47 -2.34 -9.19
C SER A 51 11.00 -1.95 -9.17
N HIS A 52 10.11 -2.84 -8.73
CA HIS A 52 8.70 -2.54 -8.59
C HIS A 52 8.43 -1.52 -7.46
N LEU A 53 9.19 -1.59 -6.37
CA LEU A 53 9.16 -0.60 -5.30
C LEU A 53 9.59 0.78 -5.81
N GLY A 54 10.67 0.85 -6.58
CA GLY A 54 11.15 2.09 -7.19
C GLY A 54 10.12 2.73 -8.12
N GLU A 55 9.49 1.95 -9.00
CA GLU A 55 8.38 2.46 -9.83
C GLU A 55 7.21 2.96 -8.97
N LEU A 56 6.86 2.23 -7.91
CA LEU A 56 5.78 2.62 -7.02
C LEU A 56 6.11 3.87 -6.19
N HIS A 57 7.36 4.12 -5.82
CA HIS A 57 7.72 5.29 -5.00
C HIS A 57 7.98 6.54 -5.83
N PHE A 58 8.61 6.42 -7.00
CA PHE A 58 9.11 7.57 -7.76
C PHE A 58 8.22 8.01 -8.93
N GLN A 59 7.23 7.21 -9.35
CA GLN A 59 6.32 7.62 -10.43
C GLN A 59 5.15 8.46 -9.91
N PRO A 60 4.67 9.48 -10.64
CA PRO A 60 3.45 10.20 -10.25
C PRO A 60 2.22 9.27 -10.30
N PRO A 61 1.24 9.46 -9.41
CA PRO A 61 0.00 8.69 -9.41
C PRO A 61 -0.72 8.84 -10.77
N LYS A 62 -1.01 7.72 -11.44
CA LYS A 62 -1.73 7.78 -12.73
C LYS A 62 -3.18 8.19 -12.51
N PRO A 63 -3.76 9.00 -13.43
CA PRO A 63 -5.17 9.32 -13.39
C PRO A 63 -5.97 8.03 -13.44
N ILE A 64 -6.95 7.93 -12.54
CA ILE A 64 -7.87 6.80 -12.43
C ILE A 64 -8.47 6.58 -13.82
N ARG A 65 -8.23 5.40 -14.42
CA ARG A 65 -8.91 5.01 -15.66
C ARG A 65 -10.41 4.94 -15.36
N LYS A 66 -11.15 6.02 -15.60
CA LYS A 66 -12.60 5.95 -15.76
C LYS A 66 -12.82 5.10 -17.01
N ASN A 67 -13.29 3.87 -16.83
CA ASN A 67 -13.82 3.13 -17.96
C ASN A 67 -15.00 3.95 -18.51
N PRO A 68 -15.03 4.29 -19.81
CA PRO A 68 -16.27 4.74 -20.41
C PRO A 68 -17.22 3.54 -20.41
N HIS A 69 -18.40 3.74 -19.84
CA HIS A 69 -19.54 2.87 -20.06
C HIS A 69 -20.01 3.01 -21.51
#